data_AF-A0A6L6QNK8-F1
#
_entry.id   AF-A0A6L6QNK8-F1
#
_cell.length_a   1.000
_cell.length_b   1.000
_cell.length_c   1.000
_cell.angle_alpha   90.00
_cell.angle_beta   90.00
_cell.angle_gamma   90.00
#
_symmetry.space_group_name_H-M   'P 1'
#
loop_
_entity.id
_entity.type
_entity.pdbx_description
1 polymer ?
#
loop_
_entity_poly.entity_id
_entity_poly.type
_entity_poly.pdbx_seq_one_letter_code
_entity_poly.pdbx_strand_id
1 'polypeptide(L)'
;MRVPVGAVVQINLVNGDGATHDITVPDFNVKSNQLKDKGASTAIVFKADKKGEFTYICSLPGHVAAGMIGKIIVGEGEVKAAPQGADISRNPMEVGTPVGKRGPQTVNVKLETTEVLGQLMDGTTYKYWTFNSKVPGPFIRVRVGDTVNVDMSNAKDSHMIHSVDFHAVTGPGGGAAVTQAAPGSTKSFTFKALNPGLYVYHCATPMVAQHISNGMYGMILVEPEGGLPKVDREFYVMQGELYTAQKHGTPGEAEFSLDKLLAEQPEHLMFNGTHNALTKTHRMEAKVGETVRIFFGVGGPNATSSFHVIGEVFDRVYSMGDLTSPPLQNVQTTTVAPGGATMVEFKTEVPGRFILVDHALSRMEKGLVGFLYVTGKDNPEVFHTNSKPDGDSGH
;
A
#
# COMPACT_ATOMS: atom_id res chain seq x y z
N MET A 1 2.36 -28.52 -1.80
CA MET A 1 2.67 -27.58 -2.91
C MET A 1 1.74 -27.85 -4.08
N ARG A 2 1.19 -26.82 -4.75
CA ARG A 2 0.38 -26.96 -5.99
C ARG A 2 1.00 -26.14 -7.11
N VAL A 3 1.10 -26.69 -8.32
CA VAL A 3 1.76 -26.02 -9.47
C VAL A 3 1.03 -26.31 -10.79
N PRO A 4 1.04 -25.38 -11.76
CA PRO A 4 0.52 -25.65 -13.11
C PRO A 4 1.31 -26.75 -13.84
N VAL A 5 0.65 -27.44 -14.78
CA VAL A 5 1.35 -28.35 -15.70
C VAL A 5 2.35 -27.55 -16.53
N GLY A 6 3.59 -28.03 -16.61
CA GLY A 6 4.68 -27.39 -17.34
C GLY A 6 5.49 -26.36 -16.55
N ALA A 7 5.11 -26.05 -15.31
CA ALA A 7 5.85 -25.13 -14.45
C ALA A 7 7.25 -25.65 -14.12
N VAL A 8 8.23 -24.74 -14.02
CA VAL A 8 9.54 -25.05 -13.44
C VAL A 8 9.42 -24.88 -11.94
N VAL A 9 9.71 -25.95 -11.19
CA VAL A 9 9.56 -26.03 -9.75
C VAL A 9 10.94 -26.12 -9.12
N GLN A 10 11.22 -25.22 -8.19
CA GLN A 10 12.41 -25.26 -7.34
C GLN A 10 11.99 -25.53 -5.90
N ILE A 11 12.59 -26.54 -5.27
CA ILE A 11 12.41 -26.80 -3.83
C ILE A 11 13.73 -26.55 -3.13
N ASN A 12 13.74 -25.57 -2.22
CA ASN A 12 14.87 -25.27 -1.34
C ASN A 12 14.69 -26.02 -0.03
N LEU A 13 15.64 -26.87 0.34
CA LEU A 13 15.67 -27.58 1.61
C LEU A 13 16.74 -26.97 2.51
N VAL A 14 16.39 -26.67 3.75
CA VAL A 14 17.32 -26.21 4.80
C VAL A 14 17.23 -27.19 5.98
N ASN A 15 18.38 -27.65 6.47
CA ASN A 15 18.44 -28.56 7.60
C ASN A 15 18.24 -27.82 8.93
N GLY A 16 17.12 -28.05 9.60
CA GLY A 16 16.74 -27.32 10.82
C GLY A 16 17.22 -27.93 12.14
N ASP A 17 17.51 -29.24 12.18
CA ASP A 17 17.73 -29.99 13.41
C ASP A 17 19.14 -30.64 13.51
N GLY A 18 19.88 -30.71 12.39
CA GLY A 18 21.21 -31.30 12.33
C GLY A 18 21.22 -32.82 12.14
N ALA A 19 20.06 -33.46 11.93
CA ALA A 19 20.02 -34.81 11.40
C ALA A 19 20.37 -34.81 9.91
N THR A 20 20.82 -35.94 9.36
CA THR A 20 21.06 -35.99 7.90
C THR A 20 19.72 -35.98 7.17
N HIS A 21 19.60 -35.19 6.10
CA HIS A 21 18.39 -35.08 5.29
C HIS A 21 18.69 -34.99 3.80
N ASP A 22 17.74 -35.43 2.98
CA ASP A 22 17.70 -35.08 1.55
C ASP A 22 16.25 -34.84 1.13
N ILE A 23 16.06 -34.35 -0.09
CA ILE A 23 14.74 -34.26 -0.71
C ILE A 23 14.79 -34.91 -2.09
N THR A 24 13.81 -35.76 -2.37
CA THR A 24 13.61 -36.36 -3.69
C THR A 24 12.15 -36.26 -4.10
N VAL A 25 11.92 -36.10 -5.40
CA VAL A 25 10.61 -36.16 -6.03
C VAL A 25 10.66 -37.32 -7.05
N PRO A 26 10.31 -38.56 -6.62
CA PRO A 26 10.56 -39.76 -7.41
C PRO A 26 9.95 -39.72 -8.81
N ASP A 27 8.71 -39.23 -8.92
CA ASP A 27 7.97 -39.17 -10.19
C ASP A 27 8.56 -38.22 -11.23
N PHE A 28 9.40 -37.28 -10.79
CA PHE A 28 10.14 -36.33 -11.63
C PHE A 28 11.65 -36.64 -11.69
N ASN A 29 12.06 -37.79 -11.12
CA ASN A 29 13.44 -38.27 -11.13
C ASN A 29 14.48 -37.22 -10.69
N VAL A 30 14.15 -36.45 -9.66
CA VAL A 30 15.03 -35.40 -9.13
C VAL A 30 15.29 -35.63 -7.65
N LYS A 31 16.55 -35.48 -7.25
CA LYS A 31 17.02 -35.69 -5.88
C LYS A 31 18.12 -34.70 -5.54
N SER A 32 18.12 -34.21 -4.30
CA SER A 32 19.17 -33.34 -3.76
C SER A 32 20.38 -34.12 -3.27
N ASN A 33 21.47 -33.39 -3.00
CA ASN A 33 22.53 -33.90 -2.13
C ASN A 33 22.01 -34.07 -0.70
N GLN A 34 22.68 -34.92 0.09
CA GLN A 34 22.39 -35.03 1.52
C GLN A 34 22.98 -33.85 2.30
N LEU A 35 22.15 -33.24 3.13
CA LEU A 35 22.50 -32.22 4.11
C LEU A 35 22.82 -32.89 5.44
N LYS A 36 23.99 -32.60 6.02
CA LYS A 36 24.41 -33.19 7.30
C LYS A 36 24.42 -32.16 8.43
N ASP A 37 24.83 -30.94 8.12
CA ASP A 37 25.00 -29.90 9.14
C ASP A 37 23.72 -29.07 9.31
N LYS A 38 23.44 -28.67 10.55
CA LYS A 38 22.37 -27.72 10.86
C LYS A 38 22.65 -26.39 10.16
N GLY A 39 21.66 -25.87 9.44
CA GLY A 39 21.79 -24.67 8.62
C GLY A 39 22.32 -24.90 7.21
N ALA A 40 22.78 -26.12 6.86
CA ALA A 40 23.12 -26.45 5.48
C ALA A 40 21.87 -26.43 4.60
N SER A 41 22.02 -26.04 3.34
CA SER A 41 20.93 -25.95 2.37
C SER A 41 21.27 -26.57 1.02
N THR A 42 20.25 -27.03 0.31
CA THR A 42 20.34 -27.55 -1.06
C THR A 42 19.05 -27.21 -1.82
N ALA A 43 19.09 -27.30 -3.15
CA ALA A 43 17.94 -27.08 -3.99
C ALA A 43 17.83 -28.17 -5.05
N ILE A 44 16.60 -28.51 -5.39
CA ILE A 44 16.27 -29.30 -6.58
C ILE A 44 15.41 -28.47 -7.51
N VAL A 45 15.64 -28.64 -8.82
CA VAL A 45 14.85 -27.98 -9.86
C VAL A 45 14.37 -29.04 -10.84
N PHE A 46 13.08 -29.03 -11.16
CA PHE A 46 12.50 -29.93 -12.15
C PHE A 46 11.33 -29.25 -12.86
N LYS A 47 10.97 -29.78 -14.04
CA LYS A 47 9.77 -29.34 -14.75
C LYS A 47 8.61 -30.25 -14.36
N ALA A 48 7.51 -29.66 -13.90
CA ALA A 48 6.29 -30.38 -13.53
C ALA A 48 5.48 -30.72 -14.80
N ASP A 49 6.02 -31.59 -15.65
CA ASP A 49 5.49 -31.93 -16.98
C ASP A 49 4.38 -33.00 -16.98
N LYS A 50 4.07 -33.58 -15.82
CA LYS A 50 3.02 -34.59 -15.63
C LYS A 50 1.91 -34.05 -14.73
N LYS A 51 0.66 -34.10 -15.18
CA LYS A 51 -0.53 -33.82 -14.34
C LYS A 51 -0.74 -34.97 -13.34
N GLY A 52 -1.04 -34.66 -12.08
CA GLY A 52 -1.30 -35.65 -11.04
C GLY A 52 -0.95 -35.16 -9.64
N GLU A 53 -1.05 -36.09 -8.69
CA GLU A 53 -0.55 -35.89 -7.33
C GLU A 53 0.73 -36.73 -7.15
N PHE A 54 1.77 -36.08 -6.65
CA PHE A 54 3.10 -36.65 -6.49
C PHE A 54 3.59 -36.38 -5.08
N THR A 55 4.66 -37.05 -4.68
CA THR A 55 5.25 -36.88 -3.36
C THR A 55 6.68 -36.35 -3.45
N TYR A 56 7.04 -35.50 -2.49
CA TYR A 56 8.44 -35.26 -2.16
C TYR A 56 8.74 -35.87 -0.81
N ILE A 57 9.85 -36.57 -0.69
CA ILE A 57 10.21 -37.33 0.51
C ILE A 57 11.66 -37.08 0.90
N CYS A 58 11.98 -37.31 2.17
CA CYS A 58 13.35 -37.64 2.55
C CYS A 58 13.58 -39.14 2.33
N SER A 59 14.57 -39.48 1.52
CA SER A 59 14.84 -40.87 1.11
C SER A 59 15.67 -41.67 2.11
N LEU A 60 16.05 -41.06 3.24
CA LEU A 60 16.81 -41.74 4.27
C LEU A 60 15.96 -42.79 5.01
N PRO A 61 16.55 -43.95 5.37
CA PRO A 61 15.84 -45.00 6.07
C PRO A 61 15.11 -44.49 7.33
N GLY A 62 13.81 -44.78 7.44
CA GLY A 62 12.99 -44.38 8.59
C GLY A 62 12.42 -42.96 8.54
N HIS A 63 12.95 -42.06 7.71
CA HIS A 63 12.54 -40.65 7.72
C HIS A 63 11.12 -40.44 7.14
N VAL A 64 10.73 -41.21 6.11
CA VAL A 64 9.35 -41.21 5.61
C VAL A 64 8.38 -41.71 6.69
N ALA A 65 8.73 -42.79 7.39
CA ALA A 65 7.92 -43.34 8.48
C ALA A 65 7.80 -42.35 9.66
N ALA A 66 8.82 -41.52 9.88
CA ALA A 66 8.81 -40.43 10.84
C ALA A 66 8.05 -39.17 10.36
N GLY A 67 7.48 -39.19 9.15
CA GLY A 67 6.63 -38.11 8.63
C GLY A 67 7.30 -37.16 7.62
N MET A 68 8.54 -37.44 7.17
CA MET A 68 9.22 -36.63 6.15
C MET A 68 8.72 -36.93 4.73
N ILE A 69 7.44 -36.65 4.51
CA ILE A 69 6.73 -36.80 3.25
C ILE A 69 5.79 -35.62 3.04
N GLY A 70 5.84 -35.03 1.85
CA GLY A 70 4.93 -33.97 1.44
C GLY A 70 4.39 -34.20 0.03
N LYS A 71 3.42 -33.39 -0.35
CA LYS A 71 2.62 -33.58 -1.57
C LYS A 71 2.82 -32.44 -2.56
N ILE A 72 2.95 -32.81 -3.84
CA ILE A 72 2.95 -31.91 -5.00
C ILE A 72 1.71 -32.23 -5.82
N ILE A 73 0.88 -31.24 -6.09
CA ILE A 73 -0.28 -31.40 -6.98
C ILE A 73 0.03 -30.62 -8.25
N VAL A 74 0.18 -31.31 -9.37
CA VAL A 74 0.44 -30.73 -10.68
C VAL A 74 -0.83 -30.83 -11.51
N GLY A 75 -1.38 -29.70 -11.93
CA GLY A 75 -2.66 -29.70 -12.64
C GLY A 75 -3.40 -28.38 -12.49
N GLU A 76 -4.53 -28.29 -13.17
CA GLU A 76 -5.56 -27.31 -12.83
C GLU A 76 -5.98 -27.57 -11.39
N GLY A 77 -5.42 -26.79 -10.47
CA GLY A 77 -6.03 -26.69 -9.16
C GLY A 77 -7.43 -26.17 -9.39
N GLU A 78 -8.42 -26.80 -8.75
CA GLU A 78 -9.57 -26.02 -8.32
C GLU A 78 -9.01 -24.74 -7.69
N VAL A 79 -9.32 -23.61 -8.32
CA VAL A 79 -9.18 -22.31 -7.69
C VAL A 79 -10.07 -22.42 -6.47
N LYS A 80 -9.51 -22.76 -5.31
CA LYS A 80 -10.17 -22.42 -4.06
C LYS A 80 -10.46 -20.95 -4.19
N ALA A 81 -11.75 -20.58 -4.16
CA ALA A 81 -12.14 -19.18 -4.09
C ALA A 81 -11.23 -18.53 -3.06
N ALA A 82 -10.46 -17.53 -3.48
CA ALA A 82 -9.58 -16.84 -2.56
C ALA A 82 -10.44 -16.40 -1.36
N PRO A 83 -9.97 -16.57 -0.12
CA PRO A 83 -10.72 -16.09 1.03
C PRO A 83 -11.07 -14.63 0.76
N GLN A 84 -12.32 -14.24 1.00
CA GLN A 84 -12.71 -12.85 0.82
C GLN A 84 -12.01 -12.04 1.90
N GLY A 85 -11.01 -11.25 1.51
CA GLY A 85 -10.27 -10.39 2.43
C GLY A 85 -11.15 -9.24 2.88
N ALA A 86 -10.84 -8.65 4.04
CA ALA A 86 -11.48 -7.41 4.44
C ALA A 86 -11.17 -6.30 3.42
N ASP A 87 -12.14 -5.43 3.14
CA ASP A 87 -11.82 -4.19 2.43
C ASP A 87 -10.98 -3.30 3.37
N ILE A 88 -9.72 -3.10 3.00
CA ILE A 88 -8.79 -2.23 3.72
C ILE A 88 -8.65 -0.86 3.06
N SER A 89 -9.31 -0.61 1.93
CA SER A 89 -9.10 0.65 1.20
C SER A 89 -9.72 1.83 1.93
N ARG A 90 -8.94 2.91 2.10
CA ARG A 90 -9.43 4.17 2.66
C ARG A 90 -10.28 4.91 1.64
N ASN A 91 -11.48 5.32 2.04
CA ASN A 91 -12.32 6.19 1.24
C ASN A 91 -11.63 7.56 1.07
N PRO A 92 -11.33 8.02 -0.16
CA PRO A 92 -10.66 9.30 -0.39
C PRO A 92 -11.43 10.52 0.11
N MET A 93 -12.73 10.44 0.37
CA MET A 93 -13.53 11.57 0.83
C MET A 93 -13.37 11.81 2.34
N GLU A 94 -12.69 10.91 3.06
CA GLU A 94 -12.43 11.01 4.51
C GLU A 94 -11.25 11.95 4.82
N VAL A 95 -11.38 13.24 4.47
CA VAL A 95 -10.37 14.30 4.72
C VAL A 95 -10.59 15.09 6.01
N GLY A 96 -11.62 14.72 6.79
CA GLY A 96 -12.06 15.48 7.96
C GLY A 96 -12.63 16.86 7.61
N THR A 97 -12.92 17.65 8.64
CA THR A 97 -13.49 19.00 8.47
C THR A 97 -12.36 20.04 8.48
N PRO A 98 -12.35 21.03 7.56
CA PRO A 98 -11.45 22.17 7.64
C PRO A 98 -11.51 22.82 9.02
N VAL A 99 -10.34 23.06 9.63
CA VAL A 99 -10.28 23.55 11.03
C VAL A 99 -10.89 24.94 11.19
N GLY A 100 -10.98 25.71 10.10
CA GLY A 100 -11.58 27.04 10.07
C GLY A 100 -10.78 28.07 10.87
N LYS A 101 -11.42 29.20 11.18
CA LYS A 101 -10.80 30.33 11.89
C LYS A 101 -10.84 30.20 13.41
N ARG A 102 -10.53 29.02 13.95
CA ARG A 102 -10.43 28.81 15.40
C ARG A 102 -9.03 29.11 15.91
N GLY A 103 -8.90 29.37 17.21
CA GLY A 103 -7.61 29.37 17.90
C GLY A 103 -7.03 27.96 18.10
N PRO A 104 -5.77 27.86 18.54
CA PRO A 104 -5.18 26.60 19.00
C PRO A 104 -5.99 25.94 20.12
N GLN A 105 -6.10 24.62 20.08
CA GLN A 105 -6.77 23.82 21.11
C GLN A 105 -6.04 22.51 21.38
N THR A 106 -6.52 21.76 22.36
CA THR A 106 -6.10 20.37 22.56
C THR A 106 -6.91 19.44 21.65
N VAL A 107 -6.23 18.63 20.83
CA VAL A 107 -6.84 17.66 19.93
C VAL A 107 -6.39 16.25 20.33
N ASN A 108 -7.32 15.30 20.41
CA ASN A 108 -6.99 13.90 20.70
C ASN A 108 -7.04 13.09 19.40
N VAL A 109 -5.95 12.41 19.09
CA VAL A 109 -5.82 11.48 17.97
C VAL A 109 -5.71 10.08 18.53
N LYS A 110 -6.59 9.20 18.08
CA LYS A 110 -6.60 7.78 18.49
C LYS A 110 -6.26 6.92 17.29
N LEU A 111 -5.17 6.17 17.41
CA LEU A 111 -4.74 5.20 16.41
C LEU A 111 -4.83 3.80 17.00
N GLU A 112 -5.36 2.86 16.23
CA GLU A 112 -5.34 1.45 16.57
C GLU A 112 -4.55 0.70 15.50
N THR A 113 -3.45 0.04 15.88
CA THR A 113 -2.67 -0.75 14.93
C THR A 113 -3.24 -2.16 14.86
N THR A 114 -3.60 -2.62 13.65
CA THR A 114 -4.22 -3.93 13.43
C THR A 114 -3.52 -4.69 12.30
N GLU A 115 -3.38 -6.00 12.46
CA GLU A 115 -2.90 -6.91 11.40
C GLU A 115 -4.08 -7.69 10.79
N VAL A 116 -4.48 -7.35 9.57
CA VAL A 116 -5.73 -7.83 8.95
C VAL A 116 -5.48 -8.53 7.62
N LEU A 117 -6.17 -9.64 7.36
CA LEU A 117 -6.19 -10.26 6.04
C LEU A 117 -7.10 -9.40 5.14
N GLY A 118 -6.49 -8.60 4.26
CA GLY A 118 -7.18 -7.66 3.37
C GLY A 118 -7.26 -8.15 1.94
N GLN A 119 -8.25 -7.63 1.20
CA GLN A 119 -8.36 -7.84 -0.25
C GLN A 119 -7.33 -6.96 -0.97
N LEU A 120 -6.42 -7.54 -1.75
CA LEU A 120 -5.41 -6.81 -2.52
C LEU A 120 -5.91 -6.46 -3.93
N MET A 121 -6.42 -7.48 -4.63
CA MET A 121 -7.04 -7.39 -5.95
C MET A 121 -8.00 -8.57 -6.15
N ASP A 122 -8.80 -8.59 -7.22
CA ASP A 122 -9.76 -9.67 -7.47
C ASP A 122 -9.07 -11.05 -7.42
N GLY A 123 -9.48 -11.90 -6.47
CA GLY A 123 -8.91 -13.24 -6.29
C GLY A 123 -7.59 -13.31 -5.51
N THR A 124 -7.07 -12.21 -4.97
CA THR A 124 -5.82 -12.19 -4.18
C THR A 124 -5.98 -11.44 -2.86
N THR A 125 -5.56 -12.04 -1.76
CA THR A 125 -5.51 -11.43 -0.42
C THR A 125 -4.07 -11.20 0.04
N TYR A 126 -3.89 -10.36 1.05
CA TYR A 126 -2.61 -10.11 1.70
C TYR A 126 -2.80 -9.79 3.19
N LYS A 127 -1.84 -10.14 4.05
CA LYS A 127 -1.86 -9.80 5.47
C LYS A 127 -1.31 -8.38 5.68
N TYR A 128 -2.19 -7.40 5.70
CA TYR A 128 -1.86 -5.98 5.91
C TYR A 128 -1.61 -5.67 7.38
N TRP A 129 -0.75 -4.69 7.62
CA TRP A 129 -0.59 -4.02 8.91
C TRP A 129 -1.00 -2.57 8.73
N THR A 130 -1.87 -2.08 9.60
CA THR A 130 -2.64 -0.86 9.31
C THR A 130 -2.80 0.01 10.53
N PHE A 131 -3.08 1.30 10.31
CA PHE A 131 -3.70 2.16 11.31
C PHE A 131 -5.21 2.19 11.06
N ASN A 132 -5.99 1.75 12.06
CA ASN A 132 -7.45 1.68 12.06
C ASN A 132 -8.00 0.82 10.91
N SER A 133 -7.38 -0.34 10.67
CA SER A 133 -7.82 -1.38 9.71
C SER A 133 -7.98 -0.92 8.26
N LYS A 134 -7.35 0.21 7.88
CA LYS A 134 -7.36 0.72 6.51
C LYS A 134 -5.99 1.22 6.07
N VAL A 135 -5.82 1.33 4.77
CA VAL A 135 -4.64 1.88 4.09
C VAL A 135 -5.09 2.95 3.09
N PRO A 136 -4.55 4.18 3.17
CA PRO A 136 -3.78 4.69 4.30
C PRO A 136 -4.60 4.74 5.61
N GLY A 137 -3.88 4.98 6.71
CA GLY A 137 -4.45 5.31 8.01
C GLY A 137 -5.30 6.59 7.97
N PRO A 138 -5.99 6.92 9.08
CA PRO A 138 -6.86 8.10 9.15
C PRO A 138 -6.17 9.39 8.67
N PHE A 139 -6.90 10.22 7.92
CA PHE A 139 -6.43 11.58 7.65
C PHE A 139 -6.57 12.40 8.93
N ILE A 140 -5.46 12.85 9.49
CA ILE A 140 -5.46 13.65 10.71
C ILE A 140 -5.39 15.11 10.32
N ARG A 141 -6.30 15.93 10.85
CA ARG A 141 -6.39 17.36 10.52
C ARG A 141 -6.36 18.19 11.78
N VAL A 142 -5.30 18.98 11.93
CA VAL A 142 -5.06 19.86 13.07
C VAL A 142 -4.70 21.26 12.57
N ARG A 143 -4.62 22.22 13.49
CA ARG A 143 -4.18 23.58 13.20
C ARG A 143 -2.80 23.81 13.79
N VAL A 144 -2.00 24.64 13.15
CA VAL A 144 -0.78 25.18 13.77
C VAL A 144 -1.09 25.78 15.14
N GLY A 145 -0.24 25.43 16.10
CA GLY A 145 -0.36 25.77 17.51
C GLY A 145 -1.15 24.77 18.35
N ASP A 146 -1.92 23.84 17.76
CA ASP A 146 -2.66 22.83 18.52
C ASP A 146 -1.72 21.97 19.38
N THR A 147 -2.20 21.58 20.56
CA THR A 147 -1.59 20.55 21.38
C THR A 147 -2.28 19.23 21.04
N VAL A 148 -1.55 18.28 20.45
CA VAL A 148 -2.10 17.02 19.97
C VAL A 148 -1.69 15.90 20.93
N ASN A 149 -2.67 15.26 21.55
CA ASN A 149 -2.48 14.04 22.31
C ASN A 149 -2.70 12.85 21.39
N VAL A 150 -1.68 12.03 21.19
CA VAL A 150 -1.75 10.81 20.40
C VAL A 150 -1.83 9.62 21.35
N ASP A 151 -2.91 8.86 21.26
CA ASP A 151 -3.06 7.56 21.90
C ASP A 151 -2.98 6.48 20.81
N MET A 152 -1.96 5.62 20.88
CA MET A 152 -1.77 4.52 19.94
C MET A 152 -1.90 3.18 20.66
N SER A 153 -2.96 2.45 20.35
CA SER A 153 -3.21 1.10 20.84
C SER A 153 -2.75 0.08 19.81
N ASN A 154 -2.12 -1.00 20.26
CA ASN A 154 -1.86 -2.16 19.43
C ASN A 154 -2.87 -3.27 19.76
N ALA A 155 -3.53 -3.80 18.72
CA ALA A 155 -4.54 -4.84 18.89
C ALA A 155 -3.96 -6.07 19.60
N LYS A 156 -4.81 -6.78 20.35
CA LYS A 156 -4.39 -7.92 21.18
C LYS A 156 -3.96 -9.12 20.34
N ASP A 157 -4.50 -9.23 19.14
CA ASP A 157 -4.25 -10.29 18.15
C ASP A 157 -3.15 -9.93 17.15
N SER A 158 -2.52 -8.76 17.28
CA SER A 158 -1.29 -8.44 16.55
C SER A 158 -0.15 -9.35 16.98
N HIS A 159 0.76 -9.65 16.06
CA HIS A 159 1.95 -10.44 16.30
C HIS A 159 3.19 -9.55 16.47
N MET A 160 3.17 -8.36 15.87
CA MET A 160 4.27 -7.42 15.86
C MET A 160 4.08 -6.29 16.88
N ILE A 161 5.21 -5.77 17.37
CA ILE A 161 5.23 -4.43 17.97
C ILE A 161 4.96 -3.43 16.85
N HIS A 162 4.19 -2.40 17.18
CA HIS A 162 3.96 -1.27 16.29
C HIS A 162 4.30 0.03 16.99
N SER A 163 4.51 1.08 16.21
CA SER A 163 4.76 2.45 16.69
C SER A 163 4.22 3.45 15.67
N VAL A 164 4.37 4.74 15.97
CA VAL A 164 4.05 5.80 15.01
C VAL A 164 5.08 6.93 15.08
N ASP A 165 5.58 7.30 13.91
CA ASP A 165 6.39 8.48 13.61
C ASP A 165 5.53 9.44 12.78
N PHE A 166 5.35 10.66 13.25
CA PHE A 166 4.75 11.75 12.48
C PHE A 166 5.84 12.72 12.04
N HIS A 167 5.92 13.01 10.74
CA HIS A 167 6.87 14.01 10.25
C HIS A 167 6.52 15.44 10.70
N ALA A 168 5.30 15.65 11.21
CA ALA A 168 4.87 16.90 11.84
C ALA A 168 5.40 17.09 13.28
N VAL A 169 5.99 16.06 13.90
CA VAL A 169 6.43 16.09 15.31
C VAL A 169 7.88 16.52 15.40
N THR A 170 8.13 17.58 16.17
CA THR A 170 9.49 17.95 16.61
C THR A 170 9.81 17.24 17.93
N GLY A 171 10.40 16.05 17.84
CA GLY A 171 10.78 15.24 19.00
C GLY A 171 11.44 13.91 18.60
N PRO A 172 11.97 13.12 19.55
CA PRO A 172 12.67 11.87 19.25
C PRO A 172 11.83 10.89 18.43
N GLY A 173 12.32 10.57 17.22
CA GLY A 173 11.67 9.66 16.27
C GLY A 173 10.26 10.07 15.86
N GLY A 174 9.91 11.35 15.93
CA GLY A 174 8.57 11.85 15.59
C GLY A 174 7.42 11.24 16.41
N GLY A 175 7.74 10.71 17.61
CA GLY A 175 6.80 9.95 18.46
C GLY A 175 7.16 8.46 18.59
N ALA A 176 7.95 7.91 17.67
CA ALA A 176 8.26 6.48 17.63
C ALA A 176 9.05 5.98 18.84
N ALA A 177 9.89 6.85 19.42
CA ALA A 177 10.71 6.51 20.59
C ALA A 177 9.87 6.18 21.84
N VAL A 178 8.63 6.67 21.90
CA VAL A 178 7.72 6.51 23.05
C VAL A 178 6.47 5.70 22.71
N THR A 179 6.29 5.31 21.45
CA THR A 179 5.11 4.58 20.97
C THR A 179 5.37 3.13 20.56
N GLN A 180 6.53 2.55 20.87
CA GLN A 180 6.75 1.10 20.70
C GLN A 180 5.77 0.31 21.59
N ALA A 181 4.65 -0.12 21.01
CA ALA A 181 3.52 -0.76 21.66
C ALA A 181 3.49 -2.26 21.31
N ALA A 182 3.68 -3.10 22.34
CA ALA A 182 3.44 -4.54 22.23
C ALA A 182 1.94 -4.83 22.02
N PRO A 183 1.58 -6.00 21.44
CA PRO A 183 0.19 -6.41 21.31
C PRO A 183 -0.61 -6.27 22.60
N GLY A 184 -1.81 -5.68 22.51
CA GLY A 184 -2.69 -5.41 23.64
C GLY A 184 -2.29 -4.24 24.54
N SER A 185 -1.26 -3.47 24.20
CA SER A 185 -0.83 -2.29 24.96
C SER A 185 -1.16 -0.98 24.25
N THR A 186 -1.29 0.08 25.03
CA THR A 186 -1.45 1.46 24.55
C THR A 186 -0.25 2.28 24.97
N LYS A 187 0.25 3.10 24.06
CA LYS A 187 1.28 4.11 24.30
C LYS A 187 0.78 5.46 23.84
N SER A 188 1.20 6.51 24.53
CA SER A 188 0.72 7.86 24.26
C SER A 188 1.85 8.88 24.33
N PHE A 189 1.70 9.96 23.58
CA PHE A 189 2.54 11.14 23.69
C PHE A 189 1.75 12.40 23.32
N THR A 190 2.24 13.54 23.76
CA THR A 190 1.67 14.84 23.42
C THR A 190 2.71 15.66 22.69
N PHE A 191 2.31 16.33 21.60
CA PHE A 191 3.17 17.27 20.89
C PHE A 191 2.41 18.55 20.57
N LYS A 192 3.15 19.63 20.29
CA LYS A 192 2.58 20.86 19.74
C LYS A 192 2.80 20.87 18.24
N ALA A 193 1.75 21.12 17.46
CA ALA A 193 1.86 21.25 16.00
C ALA A 193 2.50 22.60 15.65
N LEU A 194 3.82 22.63 15.49
CA LEU A 194 4.60 23.87 15.35
C LEU A 194 4.61 24.44 13.93
N ASN A 195 4.59 23.57 12.92
CA ASN A 195 4.85 23.95 11.54
C ASN A 195 3.64 23.60 10.67
N PRO A 196 3.02 24.59 9.99
CA PRO A 196 2.01 24.30 8.98
C PRO A 196 2.61 23.50 7.83
N GLY A 197 1.89 22.48 7.37
CA GLY A 197 2.35 21.60 6.30
C GLY A 197 1.47 20.36 6.16
N LEU A 198 1.66 19.64 5.06
CA LEU A 198 1.10 18.32 4.85
C LEU A 198 2.21 17.28 5.03
N TYR A 199 2.02 16.39 6.00
CA TYR A 199 3.07 15.48 6.44
C TYR A 199 2.57 14.03 6.38
N VAL A 200 3.48 13.11 6.03
CA VAL A 200 3.24 11.68 6.22
C VAL A 200 3.45 11.33 7.69
N TYR A 201 2.72 10.32 8.17
CA TYR A 201 3.06 9.58 9.36
C TYR A 201 3.08 8.10 9.04
N HIS A 202 3.92 7.33 9.72
CA HIS A 202 4.06 5.90 9.46
C HIS A 202 4.53 5.13 10.68
N CYS A 203 4.45 3.80 10.64
CA CYS A 203 5.08 2.98 11.68
C CYS A 203 6.60 3.09 11.60
N ALA A 204 7.28 3.06 12.74
CA ALA A 204 8.73 3.17 12.84
C ALA A 204 9.32 2.07 13.76
N THR A 205 8.70 0.90 13.77
CA THR A 205 9.25 -0.31 14.40
C THR A 205 10.12 -1.06 13.38
N PRO A 206 11.36 -1.48 13.73
CA PRO A 206 12.20 -2.26 12.82
C PRO A 206 11.57 -3.63 12.45
N MET A 207 11.55 -4.05 11.18
CA MET A 207 12.04 -3.36 9.98
C MET A 207 11.02 -2.34 9.43
N VAL A 208 11.35 -1.05 9.53
CA VAL A 208 10.42 0.05 9.20
C VAL A 208 9.84 -0.06 7.78
N ALA A 209 10.67 -0.36 6.79
CA ALA A 209 10.25 -0.51 5.40
C ALA A 209 9.19 -1.61 5.20
N GLN A 210 9.27 -2.72 5.96
CA GLN A 210 8.24 -3.77 5.91
C GLN A 210 6.92 -3.29 6.52
N HIS A 211 6.97 -2.58 7.65
CA HIS A 211 5.77 -2.02 8.26
C HIS A 211 5.06 -1.03 7.34
N ILE A 212 5.83 -0.16 6.68
CA ILE A 212 5.31 0.78 5.68
C ILE A 212 4.69 0.01 4.50
N SER A 213 5.43 -0.93 3.90
CA SER A 213 4.94 -1.71 2.75
C SER A 213 3.66 -2.48 3.07
N ASN A 214 3.52 -2.99 4.29
CA ASN A 214 2.32 -3.69 4.75
C ASN A 214 1.10 -2.77 4.96
N GLY A 215 1.26 -1.45 4.87
CA GLY A 215 0.15 -0.49 4.88
C GLY A 215 0.18 0.55 6.01
N MET A 216 1.21 0.57 6.86
CA MET A 216 1.25 1.45 8.03
C MET A 216 1.77 2.85 7.68
N TYR A 217 0.99 3.59 6.91
CA TYR A 217 1.22 5.01 6.60
C TYR A 217 -0.10 5.78 6.51
N GLY A 218 -0.06 7.09 6.78
CA GLY A 218 -1.17 8.01 6.61
C GLY A 218 -0.67 9.47 6.52
N MET A 219 -1.58 10.44 6.48
CA MET A 219 -1.23 11.86 6.47
C MET A 219 -1.81 12.63 7.64
N ILE A 220 -1.01 13.58 8.12
CA ILE A 220 -1.42 14.65 9.02
C ILE A 220 -1.29 16.00 8.31
N LEU A 221 -2.39 16.74 8.25
CA LEU A 221 -2.43 18.13 7.81
C LEU A 221 -2.37 19.04 9.03
N VAL A 222 -1.33 19.86 9.12
CA VAL A 222 -1.25 20.99 10.03
C VAL A 222 -1.66 22.24 9.26
N GLU A 223 -2.93 22.64 9.39
CA GLU A 223 -3.43 23.81 8.69
C GLU A 223 -2.77 25.11 9.20
N PRO A 224 -2.46 26.06 8.30
CA PRO A 224 -1.97 27.37 8.68
C PRO A 224 -3.05 28.18 9.40
N GLU A 225 -2.68 29.32 10.00
CA GLU A 225 -3.58 30.08 10.87
C GLU A 225 -4.89 30.55 10.21
N GLY A 226 -4.82 30.88 8.92
CA GLY A 226 -5.96 31.30 8.09
C GLY A 226 -6.78 30.15 7.51
N GLY A 227 -6.35 28.90 7.75
CA GLY A 227 -6.83 27.73 7.03
C GLY A 227 -6.36 27.69 5.58
N LEU A 228 -6.71 26.61 4.89
CA LEU A 228 -6.48 26.51 3.45
C LEU A 228 -7.51 27.33 2.63
N PRO A 229 -7.18 27.76 1.39
CA PRO A 229 -8.17 28.32 0.47
C PRO A 229 -9.40 27.42 0.35
N LYS A 230 -10.58 28.00 0.15
CA LYS A 230 -11.79 27.21 -0.06
C LYS A 230 -11.75 26.53 -1.43
N VAL A 231 -12.19 25.27 -1.44
CA VAL A 231 -12.42 24.45 -2.63
C VAL A 231 -13.76 23.74 -2.45
N ASP A 232 -14.31 23.20 -3.54
CA ASP A 232 -15.61 22.53 -3.51
C ASP A 232 -15.48 21.04 -3.12
N ARG A 233 -14.36 20.40 -3.49
CA ARG A 233 -14.06 19.00 -3.19
C ARG A 233 -12.65 18.82 -2.68
N GLU A 234 -12.48 17.94 -1.69
CA GLU A 234 -11.19 17.52 -1.16
C GLU A 234 -11.11 15.99 -1.18
N PHE A 235 -9.96 15.45 -1.61
CA PHE A 235 -9.69 14.01 -1.65
C PHE A 235 -8.35 13.64 -0.97
N TYR A 236 -8.32 12.48 -0.35
CA TYR A 236 -7.17 11.89 0.35
C TYR A 236 -6.67 10.66 -0.39
N VAL A 237 -5.49 10.77 -0.99
CA VAL A 237 -4.88 9.70 -1.78
C VAL A 237 -3.46 9.46 -1.30
N MET A 238 -3.09 8.19 -1.09
CA MET A 238 -1.70 7.82 -0.88
C MET A 238 -1.28 6.66 -1.77
N GLN A 239 -0.05 6.74 -2.26
CA GLN A 239 0.63 5.68 -2.99
C GLN A 239 1.49 4.84 -2.05
N GLY A 240 1.51 3.53 -2.28
CA GLY A 240 2.49 2.63 -1.67
C GLY A 240 2.80 1.41 -2.54
N GLU A 241 3.89 0.74 -2.19
CA GLU A 241 4.36 -0.48 -2.83
C GLU A 241 4.21 -1.70 -1.93
N LEU A 242 3.85 -2.83 -2.55
CA LEU A 242 3.83 -4.12 -1.88
C LEU A 242 4.73 -5.14 -2.59
N TYR A 243 5.56 -5.79 -1.78
CA TYR A 243 6.60 -6.73 -2.21
C TYR A 243 6.16 -8.15 -1.87
N THR A 244 5.45 -8.78 -2.78
CA THR A 244 4.94 -10.14 -2.60
C THR A 244 5.89 -11.17 -3.19
N ALA A 245 6.00 -12.36 -2.58
CA ALA A 245 6.76 -13.48 -3.13
C ALA A 245 6.15 -13.93 -4.47
N GLN A 246 4.83 -14.04 -4.52
CA GLN A 246 4.05 -14.32 -5.71
C GLN A 246 4.06 -13.12 -6.67
N LYS A 247 3.99 -13.39 -7.97
CA LYS A 247 3.93 -12.35 -9.01
C LYS A 247 2.57 -11.67 -9.02
N HIS A 248 2.54 -10.43 -9.50
CA HIS A 248 1.29 -9.75 -9.83
C HIS A 248 0.34 -10.66 -10.66
N GLY A 249 -0.95 -10.66 -10.32
CA GLY A 249 -1.97 -11.49 -10.96
C GLY A 249 -2.09 -12.93 -10.45
N THR A 250 -1.24 -13.35 -9.50
CA THR A 250 -1.34 -14.69 -8.88
C THR A 250 -2.51 -14.72 -7.88
N PRO A 251 -3.51 -15.61 -8.05
CA PRO A 251 -4.61 -15.72 -7.09
C PRO A 251 -4.18 -16.43 -5.79
N GLY A 252 -4.93 -16.21 -4.73
CA GLY A 252 -4.71 -16.78 -3.39
C GLY A 252 -4.19 -15.76 -2.39
N GLU A 253 -3.64 -16.24 -1.27
CA GLU A 253 -3.00 -15.38 -0.28
C GLU A 253 -1.56 -15.10 -0.69
N ALA A 254 -1.26 -13.82 -0.92
CA ALA A 254 0.08 -13.37 -1.21
C ALA A 254 0.88 -13.22 0.09
N GLU A 255 2.17 -13.55 0.02
CA GLU A 255 3.10 -13.50 1.15
C GLU A 255 4.15 -12.43 0.91
N PHE A 256 4.64 -11.81 1.98
CA PHE A 256 5.72 -10.82 1.91
C PHE A 256 7.04 -11.43 1.41
N SER A 257 7.81 -10.68 0.61
CA SER A 257 9.15 -11.03 0.17
C SER A 257 10.17 -9.99 0.62
N LEU A 258 11.01 -10.36 1.59
CA LEU A 258 12.10 -9.52 2.07
C LEU A 258 13.13 -9.25 0.96
N ASP A 259 13.49 -10.26 0.18
CA ASP A 259 14.46 -10.13 -0.90
C ASP A 259 14.01 -9.08 -1.94
N LYS A 260 12.73 -9.12 -2.33
CA LYS A 260 12.17 -8.13 -3.26
C LYS A 260 12.09 -6.73 -2.65
N LEU A 261 11.76 -6.61 -1.36
CA LEU A 261 11.79 -5.32 -0.66
C LEU A 261 13.19 -4.71 -0.70
N LEU A 262 14.21 -5.47 -0.32
CA LEU A 262 15.60 -5.01 -0.28
C LEU A 262 16.18 -4.73 -1.68
N ALA A 263 15.69 -5.44 -2.70
CA ALA A 263 16.03 -5.19 -4.10
C ALA A 263 15.20 -4.08 -4.76
N GLU A 264 14.25 -3.47 -4.04
CA GLU A 264 13.30 -2.48 -4.55
C GLU A 264 12.52 -2.96 -5.79
N GLN A 265 12.11 -4.23 -5.81
CA GLN A 265 11.34 -4.87 -6.88
C GLN A 265 9.89 -5.15 -6.48
N PRO A 266 9.00 -4.14 -6.44
CA PRO A 266 7.62 -4.36 -6.05
C PRO A 266 6.83 -5.09 -7.13
N GLU A 267 5.90 -5.93 -6.71
CA GLU A 267 4.93 -6.61 -7.58
C GLU A 267 3.66 -5.77 -7.74
N HIS A 268 3.28 -5.03 -6.69
CA HIS A 268 2.05 -4.25 -6.65
C HIS A 268 2.36 -2.80 -6.28
N LEU A 269 1.72 -1.88 -6.99
CA LEU A 269 1.68 -0.46 -6.60
C LEU A 269 0.22 -0.03 -6.59
N MET A 270 -0.16 0.69 -5.54
CA MET A 270 -1.57 0.89 -5.22
C MET A 270 -1.81 2.32 -4.76
N PHE A 271 -2.96 2.88 -5.15
CA PHE A 271 -3.55 3.99 -4.41
C PHE A 271 -4.49 3.44 -3.36
N ASN A 272 -4.41 3.95 -2.13
CA ASN A 272 -5.28 3.59 -1.01
C ASN A 272 -5.38 2.07 -0.77
N GLY A 273 -4.23 1.38 -0.86
CA GLY A 273 -4.01 0.05 -0.33
C GLY A 273 -4.44 -1.14 -1.17
N THR A 274 -5.27 -0.96 -2.20
CA THR A 274 -5.76 -2.05 -3.07
C THR A 274 -5.82 -1.61 -4.53
N HIS A 275 -5.81 -2.56 -5.47
CA HIS A 275 -5.90 -2.26 -6.91
C HIS A 275 -7.24 -1.62 -7.31
N ASN A 276 -8.30 -1.93 -6.58
CA ASN A 276 -9.66 -1.52 -6.89
C ASN A 276 -10.09 -0.24 -6.13
N ALA A 277 -9.26 0.24 -5.19
CA ALA A 277 -9.64 1.27 -4.23
C ALA A 277 -10.25 2.49 -4.91
N LEU A 278 -9.57 3.04 -5.93
CA LEU A 278 -9.96 4.28 -6.59
C LEU A 278 -10.60 4.07 -7.97
N THR A 279 -10.90 2.83 -8.34
CA THR A 279 -11.48 2.50 -9.65
C THR A 279 -12.86 1.87 -9.52
N LYS A 280 -13.02 0.91 -8.61
CA LYS A 280 -14.26 0.15 -8.41
C LYS A 280 -14.89 0.37 -7.03
N THR A 281 -14.07 0.54 -5.98
CA THR A 281 -14.55 0.57 -4.59
C THR A 281 -15.05 1.94 -4.18
N HIS A 282 -14.19 2.96 -4.27
CA HIS A 282 -14.51 4.34 -3.89
C HIS A 282 -14.51 5.23 -5.13
N ARG A 283 -15.66 5.78 -5.46
CA ARG A 283 -15.85 6.62 -6.63
C ARG A 283 -15.61 8.08 -6.25
N MET A 284 -14.50 8.67 -6.69
CA MET A 284 -14.30 10.12 -6.58
C MET A 284 -15.16 10.83 -7.61
N GLU A 285 -15.95 11.80 -7.18
CA GLU A 285 -16.86 12.56 -8.03
C GLU A 285 -16.73 14.07 -7.81
N ALA A 286 -16.78 14.81 -8.91
CA ALA A 286 -16.90 16.26 -8.93
C ALA A 286 -17.90 16.70 -10.02
N LYS A 287 -18.22 17.99 -10.05
CA LYS A 287 -19.04 18.59 -11.10
C LYS A 287 -18.28 19.65 -11.87
N VAL A 288 -18.57 19.78 -13.16
CA VAL A 288 -18.05 20.88 -13.98
C VAL A 288 -18.27 22.21 -13.25
N GLY A 289 -17.20 22.98 -13.11
CA GLY A 289 -17.12 24.25 -12.40
C GLY A 289 -16.63 24.14 -10.95
N GLU A 290 -16.62 22.95 -10.35
CA GLU A 290 -16.07 22.72 -9.00
C GLU A 290 -14.54 22.78 -9.03
N THR A 291 -13.96 23.37 -7.98
CA THR A 291 -12.53 23.31 -7.67
C THR A 291 -12.25 22.09 -6.82
N VAL A 292 -11.34 21.24 -7.27
CA VAL A 292 -10.91 20.01 -6.61
C VAL A 292 -9.55 20.23 -5.96
N ARG A 293 -9.38 19.71 -4.74
CA ARG A 293 -8.08 19.56 -4.06
C ARG A 293 -7.80 18.10 -3.79
N ILE A 294 -6.60 17.65 -4.08
CA ILE A 294 -6.12 16.31 -3.72
C ILE A 294 -4.94 16.46 -2.76
N PHE A 295 -5.09 15.93 -1.55
CA PHE A 295 -3.98 15.65 -0.66
C PHE A 295 -3.35 14.34 -1.12
N PHE A 296 -2.13 14.42 -1.66
CA PHE A 296 -1.44 13.27 -2.21
C PHE A 296 -0.15 12.99 -1.44
N GLY A 297 -0.01 11.78 -0.90
CA GLY A 297 1.18 11.35 -0.18
C GLY A 297 1.78 10.07 -0.75
N VAL A 298 3.07 9.85 -0.52
CA VAL A 298 3.71 8.57 -0.84
C VAL A 298 4.16 7.94 0.47
N GLY A 299 3.45 6.89 0.88
CA GLY A 299 3.92 6.04 1.96
C GLY A 299 5.18 5.31 1.54
N GLY A 300 5.22 4.82 0.29
CA GLY A 300 6.34 4.10 -0.28
C GLY A 300 6.31 2.61 0.09
N PRO A 301 7.43 2.01 0.54
CA PRO A 301 8.55 2.69 1.20
C PRO A 301 9.63 3.30 0.29
N ASN A 302 9.70 2.96 -1.00
CA ASN A 302 10.90 3.24 -1.80
C ASN A 302 10.63 4.10 -3.04
N ALA A 303 9.51 3.91 -3.73
CA ALA A 303 9.32 4.52 -5.04
C ALA A 303 8.79 5.95 -4.97
N THR A 304 9.57 6.90 -5.50
CA THR A 304 9.09 8.26 -5.80
C THR A 304 7.99 8.22 -6.87
N SER A 305 6.89 8.92 -6.64
CA SER A 305 5.78 9.05 -7.57
C SER A 305 5.94 10.27 -8.49
N SER A 306 5.64 10.10 -9.78
CA SER A 306 5.42 11.20 -10.72
C SER A 306 3.91 11.46 -10.85
N PHE A 307 3.30 12.04 -9.83
CA PHE A 307 1.84 12.15 -9.73
C PHE A 307 1.26 13.08 -10.80
N HIS A 308 0.28 12.55 -11.53
CA HIS A 308 -0.40 13.21 -12.63
C HIS A 308 -1.88 12.84 -12.67
N VAL A 309 -2.72 13.74 -13.17
CA VAL A 309 -4.13 13.49 -13.49
C VAL A 309 -4.30 13.66 -15.00
N ILE A 310 -4.48 12.54 -15.71
CA ILE A 310 -4.67 12.54 -17.17
C ILE A 310 -5.97 13.29 -17.49
N GLY A 311 -5.85 14.26 -18.40
CA GLY A 311 -6.93 15.16 -18.81
C GLY A 311 -6.95 16.50 -18.07
N GLU A 312 -6.15 16.67 -17.00
CA GLU A 312 -6.10 17.91 -16.21
C GLU A 312 -4.71 18.53 -16.13
N VAL A 313 -4.69 19.82 -15.78
CA VAL A 313 -3.48 20.56 -15.39
C VAL A 313 -3.67 21.10 -13.98
N PHE A 314 -2.67 20.95 -13.11
CA PHE A 314 -2.78 21.49 -11.76
C PHE A 314 -2.64 23.02 -11.77
N ASP A 315 -3.73 23.72 -11.45
CA ASP A 315 -3.75 25.18 -11.24
C ASP A 315 -2.76 25.58 -10.15
N ARG A 316 -2.70 24.77 -9.07
CA ARG A 316 -1.77 24.98 -7.95
C ARG A 316 -1.13 23.67 -7.51
N VAL A 317 0.18 23.72 -7.26
CA VAL A 317 0.94 22.64 -6.63
C VAL A 317 1.71 23.18 -5.44
N TYR A 318 1.34 22.67 -4.27
CA TYR A 318 2.05 22.89 -3.00
C TYR A 318 3.16 21.86 -2.90
N SER A 319 4.28 22.19 -3.54
CA SER A 319 5.43 21.29 -3.68
C SER A 319 5.98 20.89 -2.32
N MET A 320 6.37 19.61 -2.18
CA MET A 320 6.95 19.05 -0.95
C MET A 320 6.07 19.22 0.31
N GLY A 321 4.77 19.50 0.16
CA GLY A 321 3.86 19.68 1.29
C GLY A 321 3.99 21.04 1.99
N ASP A 322 4.71 21.99 1.39
CA ASP A 322 4.83 23.36 1.90
C ASP A 322 3.52 24.13 1.69
N LEU A 323 2.90 24.53 2.80
CA LEU A 323 1.64 25.29 2.84
C LEU A 323 1.85 26.78 3.16
N THR A 324 3.10 27.22 3.26
CA THR A 324 3.47 28.58 3.65
C THR A 324 3.98 29.39 2.47
N SER A 325 4.75 28.77 1.57
CA SER A 325 5.18 29.40 0.32
C SER A 325 4.03 29.49 -0.68
N PRO A 326 4.07 30.48 -1.61
CA PRO A 326 3.15 30.50 -2.74
C PRO A 326 3.25 29.18 -3.55
N PRO A 327 2.13 28.55 -3.94
CA PRO A 327 2.18 27.33 -4.71
C PRO A 327 2.69 27.60 -6.13
N LEU A 328 3.31 26.58 -6.73
CA LEU A 328 3.58 26.57 -8.17
C LEU A 328 2.25 26.61 -8.94
N GLN A 329 2.26 27.10 -10.17
CA GLN A 329 1.06 27.26 -10.99
C GLN A 329 1.21 26.59 -12.35
N ASN A 330 0.09 26.07 -12.89
CA ASN A 330 0.00 25.44 -14.21
C ASN A 330 1.00 24.28 -14.40
N VAL A 331 1.00 23.34 -13.46
CA VAL A 331 1.93 22.21 -13.43
C VAL A 331 1.24 20.93 -13.92
N GLN A 332 1.83 20.24 -14.88
CA GLN A 332 1.25 18.99 -15.42
C GLN A 332 1.44 17.78 -14.48
N THR A 333 2.58 17.69 -13.81
CA THR A 333 3.02 16.52 -13.04
C THR A 333 3.91 16.99 -11.91
N THR A 334 3.75 16.41 -10.72
CA THR A 334 4.57 16.74 -9.55
C THR A 334 5.28 15.51 -9.01
N THR A 335 6.54 15.68 -8.62
CA THR A 335 7.36 14.59 -8.08
C THR A 335 7.20 14.53 -6.56
N VAL A 336 6.85 13.36 -6.03
CA VAL A 336 6.61 13.17 -4.60
C VAL A 336 7.42 11.97 -4.10
N ALA A 337 8.40 12.25 -3.23
CA ALA A 337 9.29 11.23 -2.66
C ALA A 337 8.55 10.35 -1.64
N PRO A 338 9.01 9.11 -1.38
CA PRO A 338 8.53 8.31 -0.26
C PRO A 338 8.75 9.04 1.07
N GLY A 339 7.76 8.96 1.96
CA GLY A 339 7.71 9.79 3.17
C GLY A 339 7.36 11.27 2.90
N GLY A 340 7.15 11.66 1.65
CA GLY A 340 6.75 13.00 1.25
C GLY A 340 5.27 13.09 0.89
N ALA A 341 4.79 14.31 0.82
CA ALA A 341 3.45 14.63 0.35
C ALA A 341 3.44 15.91 -0.49
N THR A 342 2.32 16.14 -1.18
CA THR A 342 2.00 17.36 -1.91
C THR A 342 0.49 17.59 -1.85
N MET A 343 0.08 18.82 -2.15
CA MET A 343 -1.32 19.15 -2.34
C MET A 343 -1.47 19.79 -3.72
N VAL A 344 -2.43 19.31 -4.50
CA VAL A 344 -2.73 19.88 -5.82
C VAL A 344 -4.15 20.41 -5.85
N GLU A 345 -4.36 21.47 -6.60
CA GLU A 345 -5.69 22.04 -6.86
C GLU A 345 -5.86 22.26 -8.36
N PHE A 346 -7.07 22.03 -8.85
CA PHE A 346 -7.48 22.33 -10.21
C PHE A 346 -9.00 22.54 -10.25
N LYS A 347 -9.45 23.39 -11.16
CA LYS A 347 -10.86 23.50 -11.52
C LYS A 347 -11.20 22.45 -12.58
N THR A 348 -12.47 22.04 -12.64
CA THR A 348 -12.95 21.07 -13.63
C THR A 348 -13.78 21.77 -14.70
N GLU A 349 -13.27 21.88 -15.93
CA GLU A 349 -13.90 22.66 -16.99
C GLU A 349 -14.85 21.86 -17.88
N VAL A 350 -14.64 20.55 -17.98
CA VAL A 350 -15.37 19.62 -18.86
C VAL A 350 -15.74 18.35 -18.12
N PRO A 351 -16.87 17.70 -18.46
CA PRO A 351 -17.20 16.41 -17.88
C PRO A 351 -16.33 15.31 -18.48
N GLY A 352 -16.10 14.24 -17.71
CA GLY A 352 -15.25 13.14 -18.16
C GLY A 352 -14.80 12.22 -17.03
N ARG A 353 -14.05 11.18 -17.41
CA ARG A 353 -13.28 10.36 -16.47
C ARG A 353 -11.83 10.82 -16.55
N PHE A 354 -11.34 11.42 -15.48
CA PHE A 354 -9.95 11.82 -15.30
C PHE A 354 -9.21 10.75 -14.52
N ILE A 355 -7.93 10.55 -14.82
CA ILE A 355 -7.20 9.35 -14.35
C ILE A 355 -5.99 9.76 -13.55
N LEU A 356 -6.00 9.41 -12.27
CA LEU A 356 -4.86 9.56 -11.39
C LEU A 356 -3.84 8.46 -11.72
N VAL A 357 -2.60 8.86 -11.95
CA VAL A 357 -1.48 7.95 -12.25
C VAL A 357 -0.21 8.42 -11.57
N ASP A 358 0.71 7.47 -11.44
CA ASP A 358 2.13 7.75 -11.41
C ASP A 358 2.68 7.62 -12.83
N HIS A 359 3.24 8.69 -13.37
CA HIS A 359 3.64 8.78 -14.77
C HIS A 359 4.87 7.92 -15.13
N ALA A 360 5.46 7.21 -14.16
CA ALA A 360 6.23 5.99 -14.46
C ALA A 360 5.27 4.84 -14.86
N LEU A 361 4.62 4.99 -16.02
CA LEU A 361 3.38 4.30 -16.42
C LEU A 361 3.40 2.78 -16.42
N SER A 362 4.56 2.13 -16.46
CA SER A 362 4.66 0.67 -16.22
C SER A 362 4.03 0.24 -14.88
N ARG A 363 3.88 1.16 -13.93
CA ARG A 363 3.22 0.95 -12.63
C ARG A 363 1.70 0.81 -12.74
N MET A 364 1.07 1.34 -13.80
CA MET A 364 -0.36 1.16 -14.08
C MET A 364 -0.67 -0.33 -14.29
N GLU A 365 0.18 -1.04 -15.05
CA GLU A 365 0.10 -2.50 -15.25
C GLU A 365 0.33 -3.30 -13.96
N LYS A 366 0.85 -2.66 -12.91
CA LYS A 366 1.00 -3.22 -11.56
C LYS A 366 -0.10 -2.76 -10.59
N GLY A 367 -1.15 -2.10 -11.08
CA GLY A 367 -2.34 -1.71 -10.31
C GLY A 367 -2.50 -0.23 -9.98
N LEU A 368 -1.53 0.62 -10.34
CA LEU A 368 -1.49 1.99 -9.84
C LEU A 368 -2.32 2.96 -10.71
N VAL A 369 -3.63 2.95 -10.50
CA VAL A 369 -4.59 3.79 -11.23
C VAL A 369 -5.75 4.21 -10.33
N GLY A 370 -6.28 5.41 -10.53
CA GLY A 370 -7.51 5.88 -9.89
C GLY A 370 -8.35 6.75 -10.83
N PHE A 371 -9.65 6.84 -10.57
CA PHE A 371 -10.59 7.58 -11.41
C PHE A 371 -11.28 8.70 -10.64
N LEU A 372 -11.27 9.89 -11.24
CA LEU A 372 -12.11 11.02 -10.86
C LEU A 372 -13.18 11.21 -11.95
N TYR A 373 -14.45 11.10 -11.56
CA TYR A 373 -15.57 11.29 -12.47
C TYR A 373 -16.13 12.70 -12.33
N VAL A 374 -16.04 13.49 -13.40
CA VAL A 374 -16.64 14.83 -13.46
C VAL A 374 -17.92 14.76 -14.27
N THR A 375 -19.01 15.21 -13.68
CA THR A 375 -20.32 15.26 -14.32
C THR A 375 -20.77 16.70 -14.54
N GLY A 376 -21.51 16.99 -15.61
CA GLY A 376 -21.95 18.34 -15.88
C GLY A 376 -22.28 18.56 -17.35
N LYS A 377 -22.48 19.83 -17.71
CA LYS A 377 -22.67 20.23 -19.10
C LYS A 377 -21.31 20.23 -19.81
N ASP A 378 -21.29 19.75 -21.04
CA ASP A 378 -20.12 19.89 -21.91
C ASP A 378 -19.78 21.37 -22.11
N ASN A 379 -18.48 21.65 -22.26
CA ASN A 379 -17.97 22.97 -22.59
C ASN A 379 -17.14 22.91 -23.89
N PRO A 380 -17.77 23.08 -25.07
CA PRO A 380 -17.09 22.93 -26.36
C PRO A 380 -16.05 24.03 -26.65
N GLU A 381 -16.08 25.14 -25.91
CA GLU A 381 -15.03 26.17 -26.00
C GLU A 381 -13.69 25.69 -25.42
N VAL A 382 -13.74 24.72 -24.50
CA VAL A 382 -12.54 24.13 -23.86
C VAL A 382 -12.10 22.88 -24.60
N PHE A 383 -13.01 21.93 -24.81
CA PHE A 383 -12.72 20.69 -25.52
C PHE A 383 -13.89 20.30 -26.41
N HIS A 384 -13.65 20.22 -27.72
CA HIS A 384 -14.63 19.76 -28.70
C HIS A 384 -13.99 18.73 -29.62
N THR A 385 -14.76 17.73 -30.03
CA THR A 385 -14.33 16.73 -30.99
C THR A 385 -15.49 16.29 -31.87
N ASN A 386 -15.20 16.06 -33.15
CA ASN A 386 -16.13 15.43 -34.09
C ASN A 386 -16.00 13.90 -34.06
N SER A 387 -14.94 13.38 -33.41
CA SER A 387 -14.68 11.95 -33.26
C SER A 387 -15.41 11.42 -32.04
N LYS A 388 -16.01 10.22 -32.16
CA LYS A 388 -16.58 9.54 -31.01
C LYS A 388 -15.45 9.12 -30.06
N PRO A 389 -15.59 9.35 -28.74
CA PRO A 389 -14.67 8.78 -27.76
C PRO A 389 -14.60 7.26 -27.93
N ASP A 390 -13.39 6.72 -27.98
CA ASP A 390 -13.17 5.29 -27.97
C ASP A 390 -13.25 4.78 -26.52
N GLY A 391 -14.29 3.99 -26.23
CA GLY A 391 -14.51 3.42 -24.90
C GLY A 391 -13.44 2.41 -24.48
N ASP A 392 -12.64 1.92 -25.44
CA ASP A 392 -11.58 0.94 -25.22
C ASP A 392 -10.17 1.59 -25.17
N SER A 393 -10.08 2.92 -25.23
CA SER A 393 -8.80 3.66 -25.32
C SER A 393 -7.87 3.54 -24.10
N GLY A 394 -8.24 2.74 -23.09
CA GLY A 394 -7.49 2.59 -21.85
C GLY A 394 -7.52 3.84 -20.95
N HIS A 395 -8.28 4.87 -21.35
CA HIS A 395 -8.45 6.13 -20.65
C HIS A 395 -9.92 6.41 -20.31
#